data_AF-A0A268QUY2-F1
#
_entry.id   AF-A0A268QUY2-F1
#
_cell.length_a   1.000
_cell.length_b   1.000
_cell.length_c   1.000
_cell.angle_alpha   90.00
_cell.angle_beta   90.00
_cell.angle_gamma   90.00
#
_symmetry.space_group_name_H-M   'P 1'
#
loop_
_entity.id
_entity.type
_entity.pdbx_description
1 polymer ?
#
loop_
_entity_poly.entity_id
_entity_poly.type
_entity_poly.pdbx_seq_one_letter_code
_entity_poly.pdbx_strand_id
1 'polypeptide(L)' 'FYIGLVFIVLGVWMCAFGAFINVASWRKRNPGQHIPILSFFATGVFVLLFFGSIPVAIEVFTIIPWAFGWVETINV' A
#
# COMPACT_ATOMS: atom_id res chain seq x y z
N PHE A 1 9.82 -1.01 -16.71
CA PHE A 1 8.69 -1.79 -16.16
C PHE A 1 8.72 -1.81 -14.62
N TYR A 2 9.70 -2.46 -13.98
CA TYR A 2 9.77 -2.59 -12.50
C TYR A 2 9.75 -1.26 -11.73
N ILE A 3 10.47 -0.24 -12.20
CA ILE A 3 10.46 1.10 -11.61
C ILE A 3 9.04 1.70 -11.60
N GLY A 4 8.29 1.54 -12.69
CA GLY A 4 6.89 2.01 -12.76
C GLY A 4 5.99 1.28 -11.78
N LEU A 5 6.21 -0.01 -11.59
CA LEU A 5 5.47 -0.82 -10.62
C LEU A 5 5.73 -0.34 -9.17
N VAL A 6 6.96 0.04 -8.83
CA VAL A 6 7.28 0.65 -7.52
C VAL A 6 6.44 1.91 -7.28
N PHE A 7 6.38 2.82 -8.26
CA PHE A 7 5.60 4.05 -8.11
C PHE A 7 4.11 3.79 -7.93
N ILE A 8 3.56 2.76 -8.60
CA ILE A 8 2.16 2.36 -8.40
C ILE A 8 1.93 1.89 -6.96
N VAL A 9 2.77 0.99 -6.45
CA VAL A 9 2.64 0.45 -5.07
C VAL A 9 2.77 1.57 -4.04
N LEU A 10 3.76 2.46 -4.20
CA LEU A 10 3.92 3.63 -3.34
C LEU A 10 2.70 4.57 -3.39
N GLY A 11 2.14 4.79 -4.58
CA GLY A 11 0.89 5.54 -4.75
C GLY A 11 -0.28 4.94 -3.97
N VAL A 12 -0.44 3.62 -4.05
CA VAL A 12 -1.47 2.88 -3.29
C VAL A 12 -1.27 3.04 -1.79
N TRP A 13 -0.03 2.96 -1.30
CA TRP A 13 0.27 3.13 0.14
C TRP A 13 -0.04 4.55 0.61
N MET A 14 0.33 5.58 -0.17
CA MET A 14 -0.02 6.98 0.16
C MET A 14 -1.53 7.16 0.28
N CYS A 15 -2.32 6.60 -0.66
CA CYS A 15 -3.77 6.63 -0.60
C CYS A 15 -4.32 5.86 0.62
N ALA A 16 -3.73 4.70 0.95
CA ALA A 16 -4.12 3.89 2.11
C ALA A 16 -3.92 4.67 3.42
N PHE A 17 -2.76 5.31 3.60
CA PHE A 17 -2.51 6.15 4.77
C PHE A 17 -3.49 7.32 4.86
N GLY A 18 -3.81 7.97 3.73
CA GLY A 18 -4.83 9.01 3.69
C GLY A 18 -6.20 8.51 4.16
N ALA A 19 -6.62 7.32 3.70
CA ALA A 19 -7.87 6.70 4.13
C ALA A 19 -7.86 6.35 5.63
N PHE A 20 -6.77 5.79 6.14
CA PHE A 20 -6.64 5.43 7.56
C PHE A 20 -6.68 6.66 8.47
N ILE A 21 -5.97 7.73 8.11
CA ILE A 21 -6.00 9.00 8.83
C ILE A 21 -7.40 9.61 8.80
N ASN A 22 -8.09 9.55 7.66
CA ASN A 22 -9.44 10.06 7.53
C ASN A 22 -10.42 9.35 8.49
N VAL A 23 -10.40 8.01 8.52
CA VAL A 23 -11.23 7.23 9.43
C VAL A 23 -10.86 7.46 10.89
N ALA A 24 -9.57 7.54 11.22
CA ALA A 24 -9.12 7.82 12.58
C ALA A 24 -9.57 9.22 13.04
N SER A 25 -9.44 10.23 12.18
CA SER A 25 -9.90 11.60 12.43
C SER A 25 -11.43 11.68 12.57
N TRP A 26 -12.17 10.93 11.75
CA TRP A 26 -13.63 10.86 11.84
C TRP A 26 -14.09 10.25 13.16
N ARG A 27 -13.47 9.14 13.59
CA ARG A 27 -13.78 8.48 14.87
C ARG A 27 -13.49 9.38 16.08
N LYS A 28 -12.43 10.19 16.02
CA LYS A 28 -12.12 11.18 17.07
C LYS A 28 -13.18 12.28 17.17
N ARG A 29 -13.73 12.72 16.03
CA ARG A 29 -14.74 13.80 15.98
C ARG A 29 -16.17 13.33 16.24
N ASN A 30 -16.47 12.05 16.02
CA ASN A 30 -17.81 11.47 16.18
C ASN A 30 -17.75 10.26 17.14
N PRO A 31 -17.49 10.47 18.43
CA PRO A 31 -17.43 9.39 19.41
C PRO A 31 -18.79 8.70 19.51
N GLY A 32 -18.79 7.36 19.54
CA GLY A 32 -20.00 6.55 19.67
C GLY A 32 -20.84 6.39 18.39
N GLN A 33 -20.48 7.07 17.29
CA GLN A 33 -21.18 6.91 16.01
C GLN A 33 -20.48 5.88 15.12
N HIS A 34 -21.28 5.16 14.32
CA HIS A 34 -20.77 4.23 13.32
C HIS A 34 -20.13 4.98 12.14
N ILE A 35 -18.98 4.50 11.70
CA ILE A 35 -18.29 5.03 10.52
C ILE A 35 -19.23 4.95 9.31
N PRO A 36 -19.28 5.97 8.43
CA PRO A 36 -20.03 5.90 7.19
C PRO A 36 -19.66 4.65 6.39
N ILE A 37 -20.66 3.98 5.83
CA ILE A 37 -20.48 2.67 5.18
C ILE A 37 -19.47 2.71 4.03
N LEU A 38 -19.46 3.80 3.25
CA LEU A 38 -18.50 4.02 2.17
C LEU A 38 -17.06 4.12 2.71
N SER A 39 -16.85 4.82 3.83
CA SER A 39 -15.54 4.92 4.47
C SER A 39 -15.07 3.58 5.03
N PHE A 40 -16.00 2.76 5.55
CA PHE A 40 -15.69 1.40 6.01
C PHE A 40 -15.21 0.51 4.85
N PHE A 41 -15.97 0.45 3.75
CA PHE A 41 -15.60 -0.35 2.59
C PHE A 41 -14.30 0.14 1.93
N ALA A 42 -14.14 1.47 1.76
CA ALA A 42 -12.92 2.04 1.21
C ALA A 42 -11.69 1.68 2.06
N THR A 43 -11.81 1.75 3.39
CA THR A 43 -10.74 1.35 4.31
C THR A 43 -10.44 -0.14 4.17
N GLY A 44 -11.45 -1.01 4.07
CA GLY A 44 -11.26 -2.44 3.86
C GLY A 44 -10.51 -2.76 2.57
N VAL A 45 -10.83 -2.07 1.46
CA VAL A 45 -10.09 -2.20 0.19
C VAL A 45 -8.63 -1.78 0.37
N PHE A 46 -8.37 -0.65 1.02
CA PHE A 46 -6.99 -0.20 1.25
C PHE A 46 -6.22 -1.10 2.21
N VAL A 47 -6.87 -1.72 3.20
CA VAL A 47 -6.25 -2.74 4.04
C VAL A 47 -5.81 -3.93 3.19
N LEU A 48 -6.71 -4.46 2.35
CA LEU A 48 -6.40 -5.58 1.47
C LEU A 48 -5.27 -5.25 0.48
N LEU A 49 -5.33 -4.08 -0.15
CA LEU A 49 -4.30 -3.64 -1.09
C LEU A 49 -2.95 -3.38 -0.41
N PHE A 50 -2.95 -2.80 0.79
CA PHE A 50 -1.73 -2.53 1.53
C PHE A 50 -1.03 -3.84 1.89
N PHE A 51 -1.72 -4.77 2.56
CA PHE A 51 -1.12 -6.05 2.95
C PHE A 51 -0.84 -6.98 1.76
N GLY A 52 -1.71 -6.98 0.74
CA GLY A 52 -1.51 -7.80 -0.45
C GLY A 52 -0.35 -7.34 -1.34
N SER A 53 0.05 -6.07 -1.26
CA SER A 53 1.19 -5.54 -2.01
C SER A 53 2.55 -5.67 -1.31
N ILE A 54 2.59 -6.10 -0.04
CA ILE A 54 3.85 -6.30 0.69
C ILE A 54 4.77 -7.34 0.02
N PRO A 55 4.29 -8.56 -0.32
CA PRO A 55 5.15 -9.57 -0.96
C PRO A 55 5.67 -9.09 -2.31
N VAL A 56 4.79 -8.45 -3.09
CA VAL A 56 5.14 -7.87 -4.40
C VAL A 56 6.21 -6.79 -4.26
N ALA A 57 6.09 -5.92 -3.25
CA ALA A 57 7.10 -4.90 -2.99
C ALA A 57 8.46 -5.52 -2.67
N ILE A 58 8.49 -6.57 -1.85
CA ILE A 58 9.73 -7.29 -1.49
C ILE A 58 10.39 -7.90 -2.74
N GLU A 59 9.64 -8.60 -3.59
CA GLU A 59 10.17 -9.15 -4.84
C GLU A 59 10.73 -8.08 -5.76
N VAL A 60 10.05 -6.93 -5.84
CA VAL A 60 10.51 -5.85 -6.71
C VAL A 60 11.83 -5.25 -6.20
N PHE A 61 12.02 -5.16 -4.88
CA PHE A 61 13.28 -4.73 -4.29
C PHE A 61 14.45 -5.69 -4.59
N THR A 62 14.20 -6.98 -4.76
CA THR A 62 15.26 -7.94 -5.13
C THR A 62 15.55 -7.91 -6.63
N ILE A 63 14.52 -7.69 -7.47
CA ILE A 63 14.67 -7.65 -8.94
C ILE A 63 15.32 -6.36 -9.41
N ILE A 64 15.14 -5.22 -8.72
CA ILE A 64 15.69 -3.92 -9.12
C ILE A 64 17.22 -3.93 -9.24
N PRO A 65 18.01 -4.35 -8.23
CA PRO A 65 19.47 -4.40 -8.32
C PRO A 65 19.97 -5.28 -9.47
N TRP A 66 19.28 -6.40 -9.74
CA TRP A 66 19.57 -7.26 -10.88
C TRP A 66 19.26 -6.57 -12.21
N ALA A 67 18.11 -5.91 -12.32
CA ALA A 67 17.71 -5.17 -13.51
C ALA A 67 18.62 -3.98 -13.84
N PHE A 68 19.29 -3.40 -12.83
CA PHE A 68 20.30 -2.35 -12.99
C PHE A 68 21.73 -2.89 -13.23
N GLY A 69 21.93 -4.21 -13.19
CA GLY A 69 23.24 -4.83 -13.37
C GLY A 69 24.18 -4.65 -12.19
N TRP A 70 23.66 -4.28 -11.00
CA TRP A 70 24.46 -4.14 -9.78
C TRP A 70 24.77 -5.48 -9.12
N VAL A 71 24.02 -6.53 -9.47
CA VAL A 71 24.18 -7.89 -8.94
C VAL A 71 24.08 -8.87 -10.09
N GLU A 72 25.06 -9.76 -10.24
CA GLU A 72 25.16 -10.69 -11.38
C GLU A 72 24.10 -11.81 -11.33
N THR A 73 23.65 -12.21 -10.15
CA THR A 73 22.65 -13.26 -9.94
C THR A 73 21.71 -12.92 -8.78
N ILE A 74 20.43 -13.22 -8.98
CA ILE A 74 19.42 -13.27 -7.93
C ILE A 74 19.10 -14.75 -7.68
N ASN A 75 19.24 -15.20 -6.43
CA ASN A 75 18.73 -16.52 -6.04
C ASN A 75 17.21 -16.43 -6.00
N VAL A 76 16.58 -17.00 -7.02
CA VAL A 76 15.15 -17.30 -7.08
C VAL A 76 14.85 -18.63 -6.41
#